data_AF-A0A661EPR7-F1
#
_entry.id   AF-A0A661EPR7-F1
#
_cell.length_a   1.000
_cell.length_b   1.000
_cell.length_c   1.000
_cell.angle_alpha   90.00
_cell.angle_beta   90.00
_cell.angle_gamma   90.00
#
_symmetry.space_group_name_H-M   'P 1'
#
loop_
_entity.id
_entity.type
_entity.pdbx_description
1 polymer ?
#
loop_
_entity_poly.entity_id
_entity_poly.type
_entity_poly.pdbx_seq_one_letter_code
_entity_poly.pdbx_strand_id
1 'polypeptide(L)'
;MIRYLKLGYVALGVTDLDKSVPFYRDVVGLQLNEQADDGTAFLSCSDDHHNIILYQSDTPGLKRVGWEIEDESQFEVAIAHLKGAGLTLTDVSPDECRAGFQQRT
;
A
#
# COMPACT_ATOMS: atom_id res chain seq x y z
N MET A 1 18.57 10.15 -10.76
CA MET A 1 17.23 9.64 -11.11
C MET A 1 16.90 8.56 -10.09
N ILE A 2 15.71 8.58 -9.51
CA ILE A 2 15.29 7.53 -8.55
C ILE A 2 15.04 6.25 -9.35
N ARG A 3 15.62 5.12 -8.92
CA ARG A 3 15.29 3.80 -9.47
C ARG A 3 14.37 3.06 -8.51
N TYR A 4 13.26 2.55 -9.04
CA TYR A 4 12.26 1.76 -8.32
C TYR A 4 12.12 0.38 -8.97
N LEU A 5 11.76 -0.63 -8.19
CA LEU A 5 11.49 -1.99 -8.69
C LEU A 5 10.05 -2.09 -9.18
N LYS A 6 9.11 -1.75 -8.30
CA LYS A 6 7.68 -1.90 -8.58
C LYS A 6 6.83 -0.94 -7.73
N LEU A 7 5.60 -0.76 -8.19
CA LEU A 7 4.51 -0.33 -7.33
C LEU A 7 4.21 -1.49 -6.37
N GLY A 8 4.52 -1.32 -5.08
CA GLY A 8 4.30 -2.34 -4.07
C GLY A 8 2.81 -2.54 -3.82
N TYR A 9 2.15 -1.49 -3.32
CA TYR A 9 0.71 -1.53 -3.05
C TYR A 9 0.01 -0.19 -3.24
N VAL A 10 -1.32 -0.26 -3.34
CA VAL A 10 -2.21 0.90 -3.28
C VAL A 10 -3.20 0.71 -2.14
N ALA A 11 -3.31 1.70 -1.27
CA ALA A 11 -4.30 1.76 -0.20
C ALA A 11 -5.46 2.66 -0.60
N LEU A 12 -6.68 2.13 -0.49
CA LEU A 12 -7.92 2.80 -0.84
C LEU A 12 -8.82 2.94 0.38
N GLY A 13 -9.41 4.11 0.54
CA GLY A 13 -10.59 4.30 1.38
C GLY A 13 -11.82 3.83 0.61
N VAL A 14 -12.66 3.04 1.26
CA VAL A 14 -13.96 2.59 0.74
C VAL A 14 -15.06 2.88 1.76
N THR A 15 -16.23 3.26 1.28
CA THR A 15 -17.37 3.62 2.15
C THR A 15 -18.13 2.42 2.70
N ASP A 16 -17.93 1.25 2.11
CA ASP A 16 -18.57 0.00 2.51
C ASP A 16 -17.63 -1.16 2.20
N LEU A 17 -16.88 -1.60 3.22
CA LEU A 17 -15.90 -2.67 3.10
C LEU A 17 -16.56 -4.00 2.78
N ASP A 18 -17.74 -4.28 3.37
CA ASP A 18 -18.50 -5.51 3.16
C ASP A 18 -18.98 -5.67 1.72
N LYS A 19 -19.22 -4.55 1.00
CA LYS A 19 -19.47 -4.57 -0.44
C LYS A 19 -18.19 -4.55 -1.27
N SER A 20 -17.15 -3.87 -0.80
CA SER A 20 -15.93 -3.68 -1.58
C SER A 20 -15.10 -4.96 -1.64
N VAL A 21 -14.98 -5.71 -0.54
CA VAL A 21 -14.21 -6.95 -0.50
C VAL A 21 -14.72 -7.98 -1.53
N PRO A 22 -16.03 -8.31 -1.60
CA PRO A 22 -16.56 -9.18 -2.65
C PRO A 22 -16.35 -8.65 -4.06
N PHE A 23 -16.43 -7.33 -4.28
CA PHE A 23 -16.15 -6.76 -5.60
C PHE A 23 -14.70 -7.04 -6.02
N TYR A 24 -13.71 -6.72 -5.18
CA TYR A 24 -12.32 -6.95 -5.51
C TYR A 24 -11.94 -8.44 -5.56
N ARG A 25 -12.56 -9.27 -4.73
CA ARG A 25 -12.33 -10.72 -4.72
C ARG A 25 -13.00 -11.43 -5.91
N ASP A 26 -14.30 -11.25 -6.07
CA ASP A 26 -15.13 -12.09 -6.95
C ASP A 26 -15.25 -11.52 -8.36
N VAL A 27 -15.23 -10.19 -8.51
CA VAL A 27 -15.38 -9.53 -9.82
C VAL A 27 -14.02 -9.22 -10.44
N VAL A 28 -13.13 -8.60 -9.66
CA VAL A 28 -11.77 -8.29 -10.13
C VAL A 28 -10.87 -9.53 -10.11
N GLY A 29 -11.12 -10.49 -9.21
CA GLY A 29 -10.36 -11.72 -9.12
C GLY A 29 -9.11 -11.63 -8.23
N LEU A 30 -9.06 -10.67 -7.30
CA LEU A 30 -7.96 -10.59 -6.33
C LEU A 30 -8.12 -11.66 -5.25
N GLN A 31 -6.99 -12.14 -4.73
CA GLN A 31 -6.99 -13.04 -3.58
C GLN A 31 -7.13 -12.23 -2.30
N LEU A 32 -8.16 -12.51 -1.49
CA LEU A 32 -8.28 -11.97 -0.14
C LEU A 32 -7.34 -12.74 0.79
N ASN A 33 -6.33 -12.07 1.33
CA ASN A 33 -5.34 -12.68 2.22
C ASN A 33 -5.69 -12.48 3.69
N GLU A 34 -6.20 -11.30 4.04
CA GLU A 34 -6.60 -10.96 5.40
C GLU A 34 -7.75 -9.95 5.38
N GLN A 35 -8.69 -10.10 6.31
CA GLN A 35 -9.70 -9.11 6.65
C GLN A 35 -9.69 -8.96 8.16
N ALA A 36 -9.26 -7.81 8.66
CA ALA A 36 -9.07 -7.55 10.08
C ALA A 36 -10.28 -6.81 10.68
N ASP A 37 -10.48 -6.99 11.99
CA ASP A 37 -11.61 -6.42 12.74
C ASP A 37 -11.56 -4.89 12.84
N ASP A 38 -10.43 -4.26 12.51
CA ASP A 38 -10.24 -2.80 12.50
C ASP A 38 -10.79 -2.12 11.24
N GLY A 39 -11.47 -2.87 10.36
CA GLY A 39 -12.02 -2.36 9.12
C GLY A 39 -11.00 -2.27 8.00
N THR A 40 -10.00 -3.15 8.00
CA THR A 40 -9.02 -3.28 6.91
C THR A 40 -9.13 -4.63 6.20
N ALA A 41 -8.86 -4.62 4.90
CA ALA A 41 -8.76 -5.84 4.09
C ALA A 41 -7.56 -5.78 3.14
N PHE A 42 -6.84 -6.89 3.05
CA PHE A 42 -5.60 -7.04 2.29
C PHE A 42 -5.83 -8.02 1.15
N LEU A 43 -5.65 -7.56 -0.08
CA LEU A 43 -5.84 -8.37 -1.29
C LEU A 43 -4.61 -8.35 -2.19
N SER A 44 -4.28 -9.47 -2.82
CA SER A 44 -3.14 -9.59 -3.74
C SER A 44 -3.54 -10.06 -5.14
N CYS A 45 -2.67 -9.75 -6.11
CA CYS A 45 -2.67 -10.30 -7.47
C CYS A 45 -1.29 -10.86 -7.85
N SER A 46 -0.46 -11.14 -6.85
CA SER A 46 0.91 -11.61 -6.98
C SER A 46 1.29 -12.42 -5.73
N ASP A 47 2.54 -12.87 -5.67
CA ASP A 47 3.11 -13.57 -4.51
C ASP A 47 3.39 -12.63 -3.31
N ASP A 48 3.08 -11.33 -3.43
CA ASP A 48 3.12 -10.42 -2.30
C ASP A 48 1.88 -10.57 -1.39
N HIS A 49 2.04 -10.33 -0.09
CA HIS A 49 0.95 -10.39 0.90
C HIS A 49 -0.25 -9.51 0.54
N HIS A 50 -0.04 -8.37 -0.13
CA HIS A 50 -1.12 -7.53 -0.64
C HIS A 50 -0.59 -6.62 -1.73
N ASN A 51 -1.39 -6.37 -2.76
CA ASN A 51 -1.16 -5.29 -3.72
C ASN A 51 -2.24 -4.19 -3.58
N ILE A 52 -3.39 -4.52 -2.97
CA ILE A 52 -4.46 -3.58 -2.62
C ILE A 52 -4.77 -3.70 -1.14
N ILE A 53 -4.88 -2.56 -0.46
CA ILE A 53 -5.40 -2.47 0.91
C ILE A 53 -6.69 -1.65 0.86
N LEU A 54 -7.75 -2.17 1.44
CA LEU A 54 -9.02 -1.46 1.61
C LEU A 54 -9.17 -1.04 3.06
N TYR A 55 -9.53 0.23 3.28
CA TYR A 55 -9.85 0.78 4.58
C TYR A 55 -11.30 1.26 4.57
N GLN A 56 -12.11 0.78 5.52
CA GLN A 56 -13.39 1.41 5.82
C GLN A 56 -13.18 2.90 6.12
N SER A 57 -13.94 3.77 5.47
CA SER A 57 -13.70 5.23 5.46
C SER A 57 -14.95 5.99 5.07
N ASP A 58 -15.21 7.15 5.67
CA ASP A 58 -16.36 7.99 5.31
C ASP A 58 -16.29 8.55 3.88
N THR A 59 -15.06 8.72 3.38
CA THR A 59 -14.79 9.19 2.01
C THR A 59 -14.05 8.13 1.20
N PRO A 60 -14.50 7.84 -0.05
CA PRO A 60 -13.78 6.95 -0.94
C PRO A 60 -12.56 7.66 -1.54
N GLY A 61 -11.53 6.89 -1.90
CA GLY A 61 -10.41 7.42 -2.69
C GLY A 61 -9.04 6.88 -2.29
N LEU A 62 -8.00 7.43 -2.91
CA LEU A 62 -6.62 7.04 -2.66
C LEU A 62 -6.16 7.53 -1.27
N LYS A 63 -5.73 6.59 -0.41
CA LYS A 63 -5.10 6.90 0.88
C LYS A 63 -3.57 6.90 0.79
N ARG A 64 -2.99 5.91 0.12
CA ARG A 64 -1.53 5.73 0.04
C ARG A 64 -1.11 4.96 -1.19
N VAL A 65 0.11 5.23 -1.64
CA VAL A 65 0.81 4.46 -2.67
C VAL A 65 2.17 4.07 -2.09
N GLY A 66 2.48 2.77 -2.05
CA GLY A 66 3.76 2.24 -1.61
C GLY A 66 4.64 1.87 -2.80
N TRP A 67 5.86 2.38 -2.84
CA TRP A 67 6.84 2.07 -3.89
C TRP A 67 8.00 1.27 -3.30
N GLU A 68 8.39 0.20 -3.97
CA GLU A 68 9.60 -0.54 -3.64
C GLU A 68 10.77 0.04 -4.45
N ILE A 69 11.80 0.52 -3.75
CA ILE A 69 13.03 1.02 -4.37
C ILE A 69 13.97 -0.13 -4.69
N GLU A 70 14.87 0.06 -5.65
CA GLU A 70 15.80 -0.98 -6.11
C GLU A 70 16.63 -1.61 -5.00
N ASP A 71 17.19 -0.77 -4.14
CA ASP A 71 18.00 -1.16 -3.02
C ASP A 71 18.17 0.01 -2.04
N GLU A 72 18.83 -0.24 -0.92
CA GLU A 72 19.11 0.75 0.11
C GLU A 72 19.88 1.98 -0.43
N SER A 73 20.74 1.81 -1.44
CA SER A 73 21.47 2.93 -2.04
C SER A 73 20.56 3.95 -2.73
N GLN A 74 19.37 3.53 -3.17
CA GLN A 74 18.37 4.41 -3.77
C GLN A 74 17.54 5.19 -2.74
N PHE A 75 17.56 4.81 -1.46
CA PHE A 75 16.72 5.44 -0.44
C PHE A 75 17.10 6.90 -0.22
N GLU A 76 18.38 7.16 0.03
CA GLU A 76 18.90 8.52 0.21
C GLU A 76 18.76 9.36 -1.07
N VAL A 77 18.91 8.74 -2.24
CA VAL A 77 18.69 9.41 -3.54
C VAL A 77 17.23 9.83 -3.68
N ALA A 78 16.28 8.99 -3.28
CA ALA A 78 14.86 9.30 -3.30
C ALA A 78 14.52 10.43 -2.33
N ILE A 79 15.01 10.37 -1.08
CA ILE A 79 14.82 11.42 -0.07
C ILE A 79 15.35 12.76 -0.59
N ALA A 80 16.59 12.79 -1.10
CA ALA A 80 17.19 14.02 -1.61
C ALA A 80 16.41 14.59 -2.79
N HIS A 81 15.95 13.74 -3.71
CA HIS A 81 15.15 14.15 -4.85
C HIS A 81 13.79 14.72 -4.44
N LEU A 82 13.05 14.04 -3.55
CA LEU A 82 11.74 14.50 -3.08
C LEU A 82 11.85 15.81 -2.28
N LYS A 83 12.90 15.95 -1.44
CA LYS A 83 13.22 17.22 -0.77
C LYS A 83 13.53 18.34 -1.79
N GLY A 84 14.34 18.03 -2.81
CA GLY A 84 14.67 18.98 -3.88
C GLY A 84 13.46 19.41 -4.71
N ALA A 85 12.44 18.55 -4.81
CA ALA A 85 11.15 18.86 -5.43
C ALA A 85 10.22 19.67 -4.52
N GLY A 86 10.61 19.98 -3.27
CA GLY A 86 9.82 20.75 -2.31
C GLY A 86 8.73 19.94 -1.62
N LEU A 87 8.78 18.61 -1.65
CA LEU A 87 7.82 17.76 -0.96
C LEU A 87 8.18 17.59 0.52
N THR A 88 7.18 17.69 1.39
CA THR A 88 7.34 17.38 2.81
C THR A 88 7.51 15.89 3.00
N LEU A 89 8.60 15.50 3.67
CA LEU A 89 8.87 14.12 4.05
C LEU A 89 8.65 13.94 5.54
N THR A 90 8.00 12.83 5.88
CA THR A 90 7.75 12.43 7.26
C THR A 90 8.23 11.00 7.44
N ASP A 91 9.05 10.79 8.46
CA ASP A 91 9.46 9.45 8.85
C ASP A 91 8.26 8.69 9.42
N VAL A 92 8.11 7.46 8.95
CA VAL A 92 7.07 6.54 9.39
C VAL A 92 7.62 5.78 10.58
N SER A 93 6.79 5.59 11.62
CA SER A 93 7.23 4.86 12.81
C SER A 93 7.62 3.41 12.46
N PRO A 94 8.57 2.78 13.19
CA PRO A 94 8.94 1.39 12.93
C PRO A 94 7.77 0.41 13.00
N ASP A 95 6.78 0.67 13.88
CA ASP A 95 5.56 -0.14 13.98
C ASP A 95 4.69 -0.03 12.73
N GLU A 96 4.48 1.20 12.24
CA GLU A 96 3.72 1.42 11.02
C GLU A 96 4.46 0.88 9.78
N CYS A 97 5.80 0.99 9.74
CA CYS A 97 6.62 0.35 8.71
C CYS A 97 6.44 -1.16 8.69
N ARG A 98 6.41 -1.82 9.87
CA ARG A 98 6.17 -3.26 9.96
C ARG A 98 4.76 -3.65 9.53
N ALA A 99 3.75 -2.90 9.96
CA ALA A 99 2.36 -3.15 9.62
C ALA A 99 2.10 -2.99 8.11
N GLY A 100 2.73 -2.00 7.48
CA GLY A 100 2.68 -1.78 6.03
C GLY A 100 3.71 -2.60 5.24
N PHE A 101 4.50 -3.46 5.88
CA PHE A 101 5.53 -4.23 5.19
C PHE A 101 4.88 -5.32 4.35
N GLN A 102 5.12 -5.23 3.04
CA GLN A 102 4.66 -6.20 2.07
C GLN A 102 5.56 -7.44 2.14
N GLN A 103 5.17 -8.41 2.95
CA GLN A 103 5.85 -9.70 3.01
C GLN A 103 5.61 -10.48 1.71
N ARG A 104 6.58 -11.27 1.24
CA ARG A 104 6.33 -12.25 0.17
C ARG A 104 5.76 -13.51 0.81
N THR A 105 4.59 -13.92 0.32
CA THR A 105 3.90 -15.16 0.71
C THR A 105 4.49 -16.39 0.04
#